data_AF-A0A383EP93-F1
#
_entry.id   AF-A0A383EP93-F1
#
_cell.length_a   1.000
_cell.length_b   1.000
_cell.length_c   1.000
_cell.angle_alpha   90.00
_cell.angle_beta   90.00
_cell.angle_gamma   90.00
#
_symmetry.space_group_name_H-M   'P 1'
#
loop_
_entity.id
_entity.type
_entity.pdbx_description
1 polymer ?
#
loop_
_entity_poly.entity_id
_entity_poly.type
_entity_poly.pdbx_seq_one_letter_code
_entity_poly.pdbx_strand_id
1 'polypeptide(L)'
;ILTDGNDTANGTEGSDLIATLMGTDTVNGLGGTDKIIGSAGVDTLNGGGGIDHIYGYGGDDVLTGGPGNDKLVGGLGDDTLDGGAGDDELQGQTGNDTLITGCGDDAVYGGLGDDTIIIDCEGDKTIDGSAGTDTLDIDYSGVSNLGDFTFTYDSSTGYATLTDASGGTINYKSIENLTVGDYAYTYYGSSGSMGSYWNPTEKVVYMYPTGPFSSGPGISWGVQLQETRF
;
A
#
# COMPACT_ATOMS: atom_id res chain seq x y z
N ILE A 1 17.98 -10.12 27.21
CA ILE A 1 18.75 -8.86 27.15
C ILE A 1 19.19 -8.78 25.72
N LEU A 2 18.70 -7.79 24.99
CA LEU A 2 19.14 -7.51 23.64
C LEU A 2 20.48 -6.77 23.74
N THR A 3 21.37 -7.07 22.81
CA THR A 3 22.75 -6.63 22.69
C THR A 3 22.89 -5.82 21.40
N ASP A 4 24.10 -5.36 21.09
CA ASP A 4 24.42 -4.65 19.84
C ASP A 4 24.71 -5.60 18.66
N GLY A 5 24.40 -6.88 18.80
CA GLY A 5 24.51 -7.88 17.77
C GLY A 5 23.13 -8.44 17.41
N ASN A 6 23.10 -9.37 16.47
CA ASN A 6 21.86 -9.97 15.99
C ASN A 6 21.17 -10.77 17.10
N ASP A 7 19.97 -10.35 17.47
CA ASP A 7 19.19 -10.91 18.54
C ASP A 7 17.85 -11.47 18.06
N THR A 8 17.24 -12.30 18.92
CA THR A 8 15.86 -12.74 18.75
C THR A 8 15.08 -12.45 20.03
N ALA A 9 13.97 -11.74 19.90
CA ALA A 9 13.03 -11.46 20.97
C ALA A 9 11.67 -12.11 20.67
N ASN A 10 11.06 -12.69 21.69
CA ASN A 10 9.66 -13.12 21.64
C ASN A 10 8.92 -12.48 22.80
N GLY A 11 7.78 -11.88 22.51
CA GLY A 11 6.79 -11.41 23.47
C GLY A 11 5.98 -12.56 24.05
N THR A 12 4.76 -12.26 24.42
CA THR A 12 3.80 -13.10 25.10
C THR A 12 2.43 -12.98 24.44
N GLU A 13 1.42 -13.67 24.95
CA GLU A 13 0.04 -13.53 24.45
C GLU A 13 -0.67 -12.26 24.98
N GLY A 14 0.07 -11.32 25.57
CA GLY A 14 -0.46 -10.05 26.04
C GLY A 14 0.48 -8.92 25.71
N SER A 15 0.02 -7.68 25.90
CA SER A 15 0.75 -6.47 25.50
C SER A 15 2.19 -6.38 26.00
N ASP A 16 3.11 -6.30 25.05
CA ASP A 16 4.53 -6.19 25.25
C ASP A 16 5.11 -4.86 24.73
N LEU A 17 6.22 -4.46 25.31
CA LEU A 17 7.08 -3.39 24.80
C LEU A 17 8.45 -3.99 24.52
N ILE A 18 8.78 -4.10 23.23
CA ILE A 18 10.04 -4.68 22.77
C ILE A 18 10.79 -3.60 22.00
N ALA A 19 12.05 -3.36 22.39
CA ALA A 19 12.93 -2.41 21.71
C ALA A 19 14.29 -3.05 21.50
N THR A 20 14.73 -3.15 20.25
CA THR A 20 16.02 -3.71 19.89
C THR A 20 17.12 -2.66 19.96
N LEU A 21 18.35 -3.07 19.68
CA LEU A 21 19.51 -2.19 19.56
C LEU A 21 20.12 -2.44 18.18
N MET A 22 21.32 -1.90 17.90
CA MET A 22 22.01 -2.19 16.64
C MET A 22 22.07 -3.70 16.38
N GLY A 23 21.97 -4.11 15.12
CA GLY A 23 22.02 -5.52 14.77
C GLY A 23 21.08 -5.79 13.61
N THR A 24 21.02 -7.06 13.21
CA THR A 24 19.88 -7.57 12.45
C THR A 24 19.08 -8.43 13.39
N ASP A 25 17.92 -7.94 13.81
CA ASP A 25 17.13 -8.54 14.85
C ASP A 25 15.87 -9.22 14.32
N THR A 26 15.36 -10.15 15.10
CA THR A 26 14.06 -10.78 14.84
C THR A 26 13.18 -10.65 16.07
N VAL A 27 12.02 -10.03 15.92
CA VAL A 27 11.05 -9.84 17.00
C VAL A 27 9.71 -10.47 16.64
N ASN A 28 9.13 -11.24 17.56
CA ASN A 28 7.73 -11.70 17.47
C ASN A 28 6.96 -11.21 18.69
N GLY A 29 5.94 -10.37 18.51
CA GLY A 29 5.04 -9.90 19.58
C GLY A 29 4.13 -11.03 20.10
N LEU A 30 3.62 -11.84 19.17
CA LEU A 30 2.68 -12.96 19.35
C LEU A 30 1.22 -12.51 19.44
N GLY A 31 0.75 -12.11 20.61
CA GLY A 31 -0.65 -11.76 20.79
C GLY A 31 -0.80 -10.60 21.75
N GLY A 32 -1.86 -9.81 21.61
CA GLY A 32 -2.08 -8.63 22.44
C GLY A 32 -1.83 -7.34 21.67
N THR A 33 -1.71 -6.23 22.38
CA THR A 33 -1.40 -4.93 21.77
C THR A 33 0.05 -4.62 22.06
N ASP A 34 0.90 -4.79 21.07
CA ASP A 34 2.33 -4.70 21.22
C ASP A 34 2.88 -3.38 20.71
N LYS A 35 4.01 -2.98 21.30
CA LYS A 35 4.84 -1.92 20.76
C LYS A 35 6.23 -2.46 20.48
N ILE A 36 6.56 -2.56 19.20
CA ILE A 36 7.84 -3.08 18.73
C ILE A 36 8.64 -1.94 18.11
N ILE A 37 9.88 -1.81 18.55
CA ILE A 37 10.83 -0.77 18.13
C ILE A 37 12.10 -1.47 17.64
N GLY A 38 12.38 -1.37 16.34
CA GLY A 38 13.64 -1.73 15.71
C GLY A 38 14.75 -0.70 15.95
N SER A 39 15.78 -0.76 15.12
CA SER A 39 17.00 0.01 15.30
C SER A 39 17.52 0.69 14.02
N ALA A 40 18.82 0.65 13.76
CA ALA A 40 19.43 1.20 12.54
C ALA A 40 19.99 0.07 11.64
N GLY A 41 19.70 -1.19 11.96
CA GLY A 41 20.09 -2.33 11.15
C GLY A 41 18.86 -3.04 10.60
N VAL A 42 19.10 -3.99 9.70
CA VAL A 42 18.04 -4.70 8.96
C VAL A 42 17.30 -5.63 9.89
N ASP A 43 16.09 -5.27 10.30
CA ASP A 43 15.30 -5.96 11.30
C ASP A 43 14.10 -6.71 10.68
N THR A 44 13.64 -7.76 11.35
CA THR A 44 12.38 -8.47 11.04
C THR A 44 11.46 -8.39 12.24
N LEU A 45 10.37 -7.63 12.12
CA LEU A 45 9.49 -7.25 13.22
C LEU A 45 8.07 -7.72 12.94
N ASN A 46 7.57 -8.65 13.75
CA ASN A 46 6.24 -9.23 13.61
C ASN A 46 5.39 -8.93 14.85
N GLY A 47 4.27 -8.22 14.68
CA GLY A 47 3.29 -7.91 15.74
C GLY A 47 2.59 -9.17 16.21
N GLY A 48 1.98 -9.90 15.28
CA GLY A 48 1.25 -11.11 15.56
C GLY A 48 -0.24 -10.81 15.53
N GLY A 49 -0.98 -11.13 16.59
CA GLY A 49 -2.41 -10.83 16.65
C GLY A 49 -2.72 -9.74 17.65
N GLY A 50 -3.46 -8.71 17.24
CA GLY A 50 -4.06 -7.74 18.14
C GLY A 50 -4.05 -6.33 17.58
N ILE A 51 -3.45 -5.36 18.25
CA ILE A 51 -3.41 -3.98 17.74
C ILE A 51 -2.01 -3.49 18.02
N ASP A 52 -1.15 -3.58 17.03
CA ASP A 52 0.28 -3.47 17.19
C ASP A 52 0.80 -2.16 16.61
N HIS A 53 1.85 -1.64 17.24
CA HIS A 53 2.58 -0.47 16.76
C HIS A 53 4.04 -0.85 16.54
N ILE A 54 4.45 -0.91 15.27
CA ILE A 54 5.75 -1.40 14.84
C ILE A 54 6.51 -0.26 14.17
N TYR A 55 7.76 -0.04 14.59
CA TYR A 55 8.64 1.02 14.07
C TYR A 55 9.99 0.41 13.71
N GLY A 56 10.37 0.39 12.42
CA GLY A 56 11.66 -0.14 11.94
C GLY A 56 12.85 0.77 12.25
N TYR A 57 12.62 2.08 12.11
CA TYR A 57 13.59 3.18 12.26
C TYR A 57 14.58 3.29 11.11
N GLY A 58 15.56 2.42 10.97
CA GLY A 58 16.43 2.48 9.82
C GLY A 58 17.15 1.18 9.55
N GLY A 59 17.61 1.02 8.31
CA GLY A 59 17.87 -0.30 7.76
C GLY A 59 16.77 -0.63 6.76
N ASP A 60 16.99 -1.67 5.98
CA ASP A 60 15.99 -2.19 5.03
C ASP A 60 15.18 -3.25 5.80
N ASP A 61 14.08 -2.86 6.42
CA ASP A 61 13.37 -3.66 7.42
C ASP A 61 12.21 -4.47 6.83
N VAL A 62 11.81 -5.53 7.53
CA VAL A 62 10.58 -6.28 7.24
C VAL A 62 9.64 -6.19 8.43
N LEU A 63 8.50 -5.52 8.24
CA LEU A 63 7.47 -5.32 9.26
C LEU A 63 6.19 -6.07 8.86
N THR A 64 5.63 -6.82 9.80
CA THR A 64 4.34 -7.51 9.63
C THR A 64 3.43 -7.19 10.82
N GLY A 65 2.24 -6.65 10.56
CA GLY A 65 1.20 -6.40 11.56
C GLY A 65 0.56 -7.71 11.99
N GLY A 66 -0.18 -8.31 11.05
CA GLY A 66 -0.89 -9.57 11.25
C GLY A 66 -2.39 -9.30 11.42
N PRO A 67 -3.14 -10.13 12.17
CA PRO A 67 -4.55 -9.83 12.41
C PRO A 67 -4.76 -8.69 13.42
N GLY A 68 -5.59 -7.74 13.01
CA GLY A 68 -6.11 -6.63 13.80
C GLY A 68 -5.72 -5.29 13.19
N ASN A 69 -5.90 -4.19 13.92
CA ASN A 69 -5.76 -2.85 13.35
C ASN A 69 -4.39 -2.28 13.73
N ASP A 70 -3.42 -2.45 12.86
CA ASP A 70 -2.01 -2.24 13.17
C ASP A 70 -1.48 -0.92 12.60
N LYS A 71 -0.39 -0.43 13.19
CA LYS A 71 0.37 0.71 12.68
C LYS A 71 1.80 0.31 12.42
N LEU A 72 2.22 0.38 11.17
CA LEU A 72 3.57 0.04 10.73
C LEU A 72 4.28 1.29 10.18
N VAL A 73 5.50 1.54 10.64
CA VAL A 73 6.36 2.63 10.16
C VAL A 73 7.74 2.06 9.84
N GLY A 74 8.13 2.06 8.58
CA GLY A 74 9.43 1.57 8.10
C GLY A 74 10.57 2.45 8.61
N GLY A 75 10.75 3.62 8.01
CA GLY A 75 11.69 4.63 8.50
C GLY A 75 12.69 5.06 7.44
N LEU A 76 13.95 4.66 7.59
CA LEU A 76 15.03 4.98 6.67
C LEU A 76 15.59 3.71 6.05
N GLY A 77 15.44 3.53 4.75
CA GLY A 77 15.90 2.33 4.06
C GLY A 77 14.79 1.82 3.16
N ASP A 78 15.10 0.82 2.35
CA ASP A 78 14.10 0.23 1.45
C ASP A 78 13.32 -0.85 2.24
N ASP A 79 12.18 -0.48 2.81
CA ASP A 79 11.43 -1.30 3.76
C ASP A 79 10.36 -2.17 3.08
N THR A 80 9.97 -3.27 3.73
CA THR A 80 8.80 -4.08 3.36
C THR A 80 7.81 -4.11 4.52
N LEU A 81 6.61 -3.57 4.30
CA LEU A 81 5.53 -3.51 5.29
C LEU A 81 4.35 -4.36 4.81
N ASP A 82 3.83 -5.23 5.67
CA ASP A 82 2.63 -6.04 5.45
C ASP A 82 1.63 -5.79 6.59
N GLY A 83 0.49 -5.17 6.27
CA GLY A 83 -0.57 -4.87 7.24
C GLY A 83 -1.20 -6.15 7.81
N GLY A 84 -1.53 -7.08 6.93
CA GLY A 84 -2.21 -8.31 7.30
C GLY A 84 -3.74 -8.18 7.20
N ALA A 85 -4.46 -8.33 8.29
CA ALA A 85 -5.92 -8.35 8.26
C ALA A 85 -6.53 -7.46 9.33
N GLY A 86 -7.18 -6.38 8.93
CA GLY A 86 -7.80 -5.39 9.79
C GLY A 86 -7.70 -4.03 9.14
N ASP A 87 -8.02 -2.97 9.88
CA ASP A 87 -7.90 -1.62 9.33
C ASP A 87 -6.52 -1.07 9.72
N ASP A 88 -5.58 -1.10 8.79
CA ASP A 88 -4.16 -0.85 9.06
C ASP A 88 -3.69 0.54 8.61
N GLU A 89 -2.64 1.04 9.26
CA GLU A 89 -1.92 2.25 8.86
C GLU A 89 -0.46 1.94 8.54
N LEU A 90 -0.07 2.03 7.27
CA LEU A 90 1.29 1.75 6.80
C LEU A 90 1.98 3.03 6.33
N GLN A 91 3.23 3.24 6.77
CA GLN A 91 4.07 4.36 6.38
C GLN A 91 5.48 3.90 6.02
N GLY A 92 5.87 4.01 4.75
CA GLY A 92 7.22 3.64 4.27
C GLY A 92 8.28 4.60 4.79
N GLN A 93 8.01 5.91 4.65
CA GLN A 93 8.85 7.05 5.03
C GLN A 93 9.95 7.40 4.02
N THR A 94 11.16 6.88 4.11
CA THR A 94 12.26 7.26 3.21
C THR A 94 12.98 6.02 2.70
N GLY A 95 13.00 5.85 1.39
CA GLY A 95 13.50 4.67 0.73
C GLY A 95 12.54 4.28 -0.38
N ASN A 96 12.87 3.23 -1.13
CA ASN A 96 11.95 2.65 -2.09
C ASN A 96 11.23 1.50 -1.39
N ASP A 97 10.07 1.80 -0.86
CA ASP A 97 9.37 0.90 0.06
C ASP A 97 8.39 -0.01 -0.69
N THR A 98 8.17 -1.22 -0.15
CA THR A 98 7.10 -2.12 -0.59
C THR A 98 6.04 -2.22 0.51
N LEU A 99 4.82 -1.78 0.21
CA LEU A 99 3.71 -1.71 1.17
C LEU A 99 2.57 -2.62 0.72
N ILE A 100 2.36 -3.73 1.41
CA ILE A 100 1.28 -4.70 1.17
C ILE A 100 0.14 -4.36 2.12
N THR A 101 -1.01 -3.98 1.56
CA THR A 101 -2.10 -3.43 2.37
C THR A 101 -2.77 -4.48 3.24
N GLY A 102 -2.97 -5.70 2.73
CA GLY A 102 -3.79 -6.69 3.41
C GLY A 102 -5.29 -6.44 3.26
N CYS A 103 -6.09 -7.15 4.06
CA CYS A 103 -7.55 -7.09 4.04
C CYS A 103 -8.07 -6.06 5.05
N GLY A 104 -9.09 -5.27 4.68
CA GLY A 104 -9.70 -4.27 5.57
C GLY A 104 -9.56 -2.85 5.06
N ASP A 105 -9.94 -1.86 5.87
CA ASP A 105 -9.96 -0.46 5.42
C ASP A 105 -8.63 0.25 5.77
N ASP A 106 -7.69 0.27 4.82
CA ASP A 106 -6.30 0.67 5.10
C ASP A 106 -5.96 2.11 4.67
N ALA A 107 -5.04 2.71 5.41
CA ALA A 107 -4.40 3.98 5.07
C ALA A 107 -2.90 3.77 4.81
N VAL A 108 -2.45 4.08 3.59
CA VAL A 108 -1.09 3.80 3.13
C VAL A 108 -0.40 5.06 2.64
N TYR A 109 0.82 5.28 3.12
CA TYR A 109 1.66 6.40 2.74
C TYR A 109 3.03 5.86 2.32
N GLY A 110 3.42 6.04 1.06
CA GLY A 110 4.73 5.64 0.54
C GLY A 110 5.83 6.46 1.21
N GLY A 111 5.97 7.72 0.77
CA GLY A 111 6.84 8.69 1.44
C GLY A 111 7.79 9.36 0.46
N LEU A 112 9.09 9.28 0.74
CA LEU A 112 10.14 9.75 -0.16
C LEU A 112 10.81 8.55 -0.80
N GLY A 113 10.81 8.48 -2.13
CA GLY A 113 11.43 7.40 -2.89
C GLY A 113 10.46 6.84 -3.91
N ASP A 114 10.86 5.84 -4.68
CA ASP A 114 10.00 5.23 -5.69
C ASP A 114 9.31 4.01 -5.07
N ASP A 115 8.09 4.19 -4.56
CA ASP A 115 7.42 3.17 -3.74
C ASP A 115 6.55 2.22 -4.56
N THR A 116 6.35 1.01 -4.04
CA THR A 116 5.42 0.01 -4.58
C THR A 116 4.36 -0.33 -3.54
N ILE A 117 3.12 0.07 -3.79
CA ILE A 117 1.96 -0.26 -2.97
C ILE A 117 1.19 -1.41 -3.61
N ILE A 118 1.02 -2.51 -2.89
CA ILE A 118 0.35 -3.72 -3.35
C ILE A 118 -0.96 -3.90 -2.60
N ILE A 119 -2.07 -3.96 -3.35
CA ILE A 119 -3.39 -4.33 -2.83
C ILE A 119 -3.63 -5.80 -3.18
N ASP A 120 -3.56 -6.66 -2.17
CA ASP A 120 -3.68 -8.12 -2.29
C ASP A 120 -5.01 -8.67 -1.75
N CYS A 121 -5.81 -7.83 -1.08
CA CYS A 121 -7.10 -8.22 -0.51
C CYS A 121 -8.15 -7.08 -0.54
N GLU A 122 -9.42 -7.45 -0.34
CA GLU A 122 -10.57 -6.55 -0.35
C GLU A 122 -10.57 -5.55 0.82
N GLY A 123 -11.36 -4.48 0.69
CA GLY A 123 -11.53 -3.40 1.66
C GLY A 123 -11.28 -2.02 1.05
N ASP A 124 -11.78 -0.97 1.70
CA ASP A 124 -11.62 0.41 1.21
C ASP A 124 -10.19 0.89 1.47
N LYS A 125 -9.45 1.29 0.43
CA LYS A 125 -8.06 1.76 0.58
C LYS A 125 -7.95 3.27 0.38
N THR A 126 -7.13 3.91 1.22
CA THR A 126 -6.70 5.31 1.02
C THR A 126 -5.19 5.37 0.89
N ILE A 127 -4.68 5.81 -0.27
CA ILE A 127 -3.27 5.69 -0.64
C ILE A 127 -2.70 7.05 -1.08
N ASP A 128 -1.52 7.40 -0.56
CA ASP A 128 -0.71 8.53 -1.01
C ASP A 128 0.73 8.07 -1.25
N GLY A 129 1.15 7.91 -2.51
CA GLY A 129 2.55 7.59 -2.81
C GLY A 129 3.52 8.69 -2.35
N SER A 130 3.01 9.92 -2.20
CA SER A 130 3.76 11.10 -1.80
C SER A 130 4.77 11.57 -2.84
N ALA A 131 6.08 11.46 -2.60
CA ALA A 131 7.10 12.03 -3.46
C ALA A 131 8.00 10.94 -4.04
N GLY A 132 7.91 10.74 -5.33
CA GLY A 132 8.53 9.59 -5.96
C GLY A 132 8.04 9.41 -7.38
N THR A 133 8.45 8.30 -7.98
CA THR A 133 7.73 7.65 -9.05
C THR A 133 7.09 6.39 -8.48
N ASP A 134 5.84 6.52 -8.05
CA ASP A 134 5.18 5.50 -7.24
C ASP A 134 4.34 4.56 -8.09
N THR A 135 4.27 3.31 -7.66
CA THR A 135 3.52 2.25 -8.32
C THR A 135 2.42 1.74 -7.40
N LEU A 136 1.18 1.76 -7.88
CA LEU A 136 0.06 1.04 -7.26
C LEU A 136 -0.18 -0.24 -8.06
N ASP A 137 0.04 -1.38 -7.41
CA ASP A 137 -0.25 -2.70 -7.95
C ASP A 137 -1.46 -3.32 -7.29
N ILE A 138 -2.54 -3.46 -8.07
CA ILE A 138 -3.74 -4.11 -7.61
C ILE A 138 -3.65 -5.60 -7.98
N ASP A 139 -3.00 -6.38 -7.12
CA ASP A 139 -2.85 -7.83 -7.27
C ASP A 139 -4.00 -8.59 -6.61
N TYR A 140 -5.17 -8.53 -7.24
CA TYR A 140 -6.30 -9.38 -6.87
C TYR A 140 -6.21 -10.80 -7.44
N SER A 141 -5.05 -11.46 -7.36
CA SER A 141 -4.86 -12.87 -7.74
C SER A 141 -5.61 -13.83 -6.79
N GLY A 142 -6.93 -13.68 -6.71
CA GLY A 142 -7.83 -14.42 -5.82
C GLY A 142 -9.28 -13.97 -5.90
N VAL A 143 -9.54 -12.73 -6.36
CA VAL A 143 -10.89 -12.19 -6.51
C VAL A 143 -11.48 -12.64 -7.84
N SER A 144 -12.40 -13.59 -7.77
CA SER A 144 -12.98 -14.26 -8.94
C SER A 144 -13.84 -13.39 -9.85
N ASN A 145 -14.10 -12.13 -9.48
CA ASN A 145 -14.94 -11.24 -10.26
C ASN A 145 -14.72 -9.76 -9.90
N LEU A 146 -13.68 -9.14 -10.43
CA LEU A 146 -13.44 -7.70 -10.25
C LEU A 146 -14.54 -6.82 -10.87
N GLY A 147 -15.36 -7.38 -11.76
CA GLY A 147 -16.41 -6.64 -12.46
C GLY A 147 -15.86 -5.44 -13.23
N ASP A 148 -16.76 -4.52 -13.56
CA ASP A 148 -16.38 -3.21 -14.10
C ASP A 148 -15.92 -2.33 -12.93
N PHE A 149 -14.67 -1.84 -12.93
CA PHE A 149 -14.28 -0.73 -12.08
C PHE A 149 -14.74 0.58 -12.70
N THR A 150 -15.25 1.46 -11.86
CA THR A 150 -15.47 2.87 -12.24
C THR A 150 -14.30 3.71 -11.75
N PHE A 151 -13.89 4.68 -12.57
CA PHE A 151 -12.79 5.60 -12.26
C PHE A 151 -13.35 7.01 -12.10
N THR A 152 -13.09 7.64 -10.96
CA THR A 152 -13.41 9.05 -10.77
C THR A 152 -12.17 9.81 -10.33
N TYR A 153 -12.09 11.08 -10.66
CA TYR A 153 -10.99 11.93 -10.22
C TYR A 153 -11.55 13.24 -9.67
N ASP A 154 -11.25 13.52 -8.40
CA ASP A 154 -11.62 14.74 -7.73
C ASP A 154 -10.42 15.71 -7.70
N SER A 155 -10.41 16.63 -8.65
CA SER A 155 -9.38 17.68 -8.73
C SER A 155 -9.31 18.61 -7.50
N SER A 156 -10.32 18.61 -6.62
CA SER A 156 -10.29 19.43 -5.41
C SER A 156 -9.47 18.79 -4.28
N THR A 157 -9.40 17.47 -4.26
CA THR A 157 -8.65 16.70 -3.26
C THR A 157 -7.37 16.08 -3.85
N GLY A 158 -7.29 15.97 -5.18
CA GLY A 158 -6.21 15.31 -5.90
C GLY A 158 -6.34 13.80 -5.96
N TYR A 159 -7.41 13.24 -5.40
CA TYR A 159 -7.63 11.79 -5.40
C TYR A 159 -8.28 11.31 -6.68
N ALA A 160 -7.73 10.22 -7.20
CA ALA A 160 -8.42 9.28 -8.05
C ALA A 160 -9.11 8.22 -7.19
N THR A 161 -10.25 7.72 -7.64
CA THR A 161 -10.99 6.65 -6.98
C THR A 161 -11.29 5.57 -8.00
N LEU A 162 -10.89 4.34 -7.69
CA LEU A 162 -11.41 3.14 -8.32
C LEU A 162 -12.55 2.61 -7.44
N THR A 163 -13.67 2.22 -8.03
CA THR A 163 -14.76 1.56 -7.31
C THR A 163 -15.07 0.25 -8.00
N ASP A 164 -15.03 -0.85 -7.27
CA ASP A 164 -15.34 -2.18 -7.79
C ASP A 164 -16.86 -2.39 -7.95
N ALA A 165 -17.26 -3.56 -8.46
CA ALA A 165 -18.67 -3.89 -8.63
C ALA A 165 -19.42 -4.18 -7.32
N SER A 166 -18.71 -4.41 -6.22
CA SER A 166 -19.27 -4.61 -4.88
C SER A 166 -19.55 -3.28 -4.15
N GLY A 167 -18.93 -2.20 -4.62
CA GLY A 167 -18.97 -0.85 -4.05
C GLY A 167 -17.74 -0.49 -3.22
N GLY A 168 -16.76 -1.39 -3.08
CA GLY A 168 -15.47 -1.13 -2.45
C GLY A 168 -14.62 -0.15 -3.27
N THR A 169 -13.85 0.68 -2.58
CA THR A 169 -13.17 1.83 -3.17
C THR A 169 -11.68 1.86 -2.88
N ILE A 170 -10.90 2.28 -3.87
CA ILE A 170 -9.46 2.55 -3.73
C ILE A 170 -9.28 4.02 -4.09
N ASN A 171 -9.11 4.85 -3.07
CA ASN A 171 -8.84 6.27 -3.20
C ASN A 171 -7.32 6.48 -3.17
N TYR A 172 -6.72 6.92 -4.27
CA TYR A 172 -5.28 7.11 -4.35
C TYR A 172 -4.90 8.45 -4.98
N LYS A 173 -3.72 8.96 -4.64
CA LYS A 173 -3.09 10.13 -5.28
C LYS A 173 -1.58 9.95 -5.23
N SER A 174 -0.87 10.80 -5.99
CA SER A 174 0.60 10.74 -6.07
C SER A 174 1.07 9.35 -6.50
N ILE A 175 0.46 8.81 -7.56
CA ILE A 175 0.80 7.51 -8.14
C ILE A 175 1.02 7.72 -9.63
N GLU A 176 2.21 7.36 -10.11
CA GLU A 176 2.63 7.52 -11.50
C GLU A 176 2.31 6.27 -12.32
N ASN A 177 2.42 5.09 -11.72
CA ASN A 177 2.19 3.81 -12.38
C ASN A 177 1.04 3.04 -11.69
N LEU A 178 0.09 2.56 -12.48
CA LEU A 178 -1.01 1.72 -11.99
C LEU A 178 -1.03 0.40 -12.76
N THR A 179 -0.93 -0.70 -12.03
CA THR A 179 -1.16 -2.06 -12.51
C THR A 179 -2.41 -2.63 -11.85
N VAL A 180 -3.18 -3.40 -12.61
CA VAL A 180 -4.41 -4.04 -12.13
C VAL A 180 -4.41 -5.49 -12.58
N GLY A 181 -3.82 -6.39 -11.80
CA GLY A 181 -3.73 -7.81 -12.12
C GLY A 181 -3.21 -8.14 -13.53
N ASP A 182 -3.58 -9.32 -14.01
CA ASP A 182 -3.07 -9.92 -15.25
C ASP A 182 -3.85 -9.57 -16.53
N TYR A 183 -4.88 -8.71 -16.41
CA TYR A 183 -5.90 -8.51 -17.44
C TYR A 183 -5.65 -7.22 -18.26
N ALA A 184 -6.11 -7.21 -19.52
CA ALA A 184 -5.98 -6.06 -20.41
C ALA A 184 -7.19 -5.13 -20.29
N TYR A 185 -6.97 -3.85 -20.00
CA TYR A 185 -8.04 -2.87 -19.81
C TYR A 185 -8.00 -1.80 -20.91
N THR A 186 -9.17 -1.47 -21.47
CA THR A 186 -9.31 -0.47 -22.54
C THR A 186 -10.11 0.74 -22.06
N TYR A 187 -9.53 1.94 -22.22
CA TYR A 187 -10.14 3.22 -21.87
C TYR A 187 -11.10 3.73 -22.95
N TYR A 188 -12.25 4.27 -22.55
CA TYR A 188 -13.14 5.06 -23.40
C TYR A 188 -13.49 6.38 -22.71
N GLY A 189 -12.79 7.47 -23.04
CA GLY A 189 -12.97 8.76 -22.40
C GLY A 189 -14.15 9.60 -22.90
N SER A 190 -14.74 10.41 -22.01
CA SER A 190 -15.48 11.61 -22.42
C SER A 190 -15.17 12.82 -21.53
N SER A 191 -14.35 13.74 -22.07
CA SER A 191 -14.19 15.19 -21.77
C SER A 191 -13.38 15.72 -20.57
N GLY A 192 -12.05 15.51 -20.58
CA GLY A 192 -11.05 16.26 -19.79
C GLY A 192 -9.70 15.53 -19.69
N SER A 193 -8.66 16.32 -19.45
CA SER A 193 -7.28 16.14 -19.88
C SER A 193 -6.42 15.16 -19.07
N MET A 194 -6.83 13.89 -18.98
CA MET A 194 -5.91 12.79 -18.69
C MET A 194 -5.94 11.81 -19.86
N GLY A 195 -4.83 11.68 -20.56
CA GLY A 195 -4.65 10.62 -21.55
C GLY A 195 -4.24 9.34 -20.83
N SER A 196 -4.66 8.20 -21.34
CA SER A 196 -4.13 6.91 -20.91
C SER A 196 -3.54 6.17 -22.10
N TYR A 197 -2.52 5.36 -21.83
CA TYR A 197 -1.89 4.50 -22.80
C TYR A 197 -1.75 3.11 -22.18
N TRP A 198 -2.47 2.16 -22.75
CA TRP A 198 -2.26 0.76 -22.44
C TRP A 198 -0.99 0.27 -23.14
N ASN A 199 -0.02 -0.23 -22.36
CA ASN A 199 1.10 -0.98 -22.92
C ASN A 199 0.77 -2.48 -22.89
N PRO A 200 0.44 -3.10 -24.04
CA PRO A 200 0.08 -4.52 -24.09
C PRO A 200 1.25 -5.47 -23.78
N THR A 201 2.49 -4.97 -23.81
CA THR A 201 3.68 -5.78 -23.50
C THR A 201 3.91 -5.89 -22.00
N GLU A 202 3.69 -4.78 -21.28
CA GLU A 202 3.94 -4.68 -19.84
C GLU A 202 2.68 -4.93 -19.01
N LYS A 203 1.51 -4.95 -19.65
CA LYS A 203 0.20 -4.97 -19.01
C LYS A 203 -0.04 -3.78 -18.06
N VAL A 204 0.55 -2.62 -18.38
CA VAL A 204 0.46 -1.40 -17.58
C VAL A 204 -0.47 -0.39 -18.25
N VAL A 205 -1.28 0.30 -17.45
CA VAL A 205 -2.00 1.51 -17.89
C VAL A 205 -1.20 2.73 -17.48
N TYR A 206 -0.56 3.38 -18.45
CA TYR A 206 0.10 4.66 -18.23
C TYR A 206 -0.97 5.76 -18.22
N MET A 207 -1.03 6.56 -17.16
CA MET A 207 -1.83 7.78 -17.14
C MET A 207 -0.92 8.99 -17.32
N TYR A 208 -1.27 9.91 -18.22
CA TYR A 208 -0.50 11.13 -18.44
C TYR A 208 -1.42 12.35 -18.54
N PRO A 209 -1.02 13.50 -17.96
CA PRO A 209 -1.79 14.73 -18.10
C PRO A 209 -1.77 15.21 -19.57
N THR A 210 -2.92 15.55 -20.13
CA THR A 210 -3.07 16.02 -21.52
C THR A 210 -3.67 17.42 -21.63
N GLY A 211 -3.00 18.45 -21.11
CA GLY A 211 -3.33 19.86 -21.40
C GLY A 211 -3.59 20.76 -20.18
N PRO A 212 -3.82 22.07 -20.38
CA PRO A 212 -3.90 23.04 -19.29
C PRO A 212 -5.18 22.87 -18.47
N PHE A 213 -5.01 22.73 -17.15
CA PHE A 213 -6.04 22.53 -16.15
C PHE A 213 -7.21 23.53 -16.27
N SER A 214 -8.42 23.05 -16.55
CA SER A 214 -9.65 23.78 -16.25
C SER A 214 -10.27 23.17 -14.98
N SER A 215 -10.11 23.89 -13.87
CA SER A 215 -10.63 23.56 -12.55
C SER A 215 -12.16 23.53 -12.52
N GLY A 216 -12.75 22.38 -12.21
CA GLY A 216 -14.18 22.24 -11.90
C GLY A 216 -14.46 20.94 -11.15
N PRO A 217 -15.20 20.96 -10.02
CA PRO A 217 -15.48 19.74 -9.24
C PRO A 217 -16.51 18.83 -9.93
N GLY A 218 -16.33 17.51 -9.78
CA GLY A 218 -17.36 16.51 -10.09
C GLY A 218 -17.33 15.90 -11.50
N ILE A 219 -16.14 15.66 -12.09
CA ILE A 219 -16.08 14.92 -13.35
C ILE A 219 -15.97 13.40 -13.08
N SER A 220 -17.06 12.69 -13.36
CA SER A 220 -17.13 11.22 -13.35
C SER A 220 -16.80 10.69 -14.74
N TRP A 221 -15.92 9.69 -14.83
CA TRP A 221 -15.52 9.08 -16.09
C TRP A 221 -15.99 7.63 -16.10
N GLY A 222 -16.88 7.29 -17.03
CA GLY A 222 -17.25 5.89 -17.24
C GLY A 222 -16.10 5.19 -17.96
N VAL A 223 -15.38 4.32 -17.29
CA VAL A 223 -14.53 3.33 -17.96
C VAL A 223 -15.36 2.05 -18.04
N GLN A 224 -15.74 1.62 -19.25
CA GLN A 224 -16.29 0.29 -19.44
C GLN A 224 -15.13 -0.71 -19.55
N LEU A 225 -14.98 -1.58 -18.56
CA LEU A 225 -13.97 -2.62 -18.55
C LEU A 225 -14.51 -3.87 -19.26
N GLN A 226 -14.37 -3.95 -20.58
CA GLN A 226 -14.83 -5.14 -21.27
C GLN A 226 -13.77 -6.25 -21.26
N GLU A 227 -14.14 -7.39 -20.66
CA GLU A 227 -13.43 -8.67 -20.72
C GLU A 227 -13.05 -8.98 -22.19
N THR A 228 -11.75 -8.92 -22.53
CA THR A 228 -11.27 -9.46 -23.80
C THR A 228 -10.32 -10.61 -23.49
N ARG A 229 -10.87 -11.83 -23.39
CA ARG A 229 -10.06 -13.05 -23.38
C ARG A 229 -9.37 -13.18 -24.73
N PHE A 230 -8.04 -13.28 -24.74
CA PHE A 230 -7.29 -13.75 -25.90
C PHE A 230 -7.07 -15.26 -25.82
#